data_AF-A0A916E461-F1
#
_entry.id   AF-A0A916E461-F1
#
_cell.length_a   1.000
_cell.length_b   1.000
_cell.length_c   1.000
_cell.angle_alpha   90.00
_cell.angle_beta   90.00
_cell.angle_gamma   90.00
#
_symmetry.space_group_name_H-M   'P 1'
#
loop_
_entity.id
_entity.type
_entity.pdbx_description
1 polymer ?
#
loop_
_entity_poly.entity_id
_entity_poly.type
_entity_poly.pdbx_seq_one_letter_code
_entity_poly.pdbx_strand_id
1 'polypeptide(L)'
;MATFLEKNGVFFEKKNTIQVDREDVISIFDHRIRVPITKRSNISEETWQNAISDNRALIVVHRNQNNPCSGAKFLDATNDIAHIIGMMYNILLREYNRNLPVAIQYDSFPRLVSRSNVDSFTRNRLERRIAVYGIEMRHINLLIIFKNARNAQVHRECWNFNLNVSRLNQQQDALEMLHTIRQSRAFGEAFELCTFCVYR
;
A
#
# COMPACT_ATOMS: atom_id res chain seq x y z
N MET A 1 2.92 -27.76 8.05
CA MET A 1 4.15 -26.99 7.81
C MET A 1 3.97 -25.60 8.39
N ALA A 2 4.94 -25.17 9.20
CA ALA A 2 4.90 -23.92 9.95
C ALA A 2 4.80 -22.68 9.07
N THR A 3 4.29 -21.60 9.67
CA THR A 3 4.39 -20.27 9.08
C THR A 3 5.72 -19.64 9.47
N PHE A 4 6.52 -19.26 8.48
CA PHE A 4 7.78 -18.56 8.70
C PHE A 4 7.61 -17.06 8.52
N LEU A 5 8.10 -16.30 9.50
CA LEU A 5 8.26 -14.86 9.44
C LEU A 5 9.74 -14.51 9.51
N GLU A 6 10.19 -13.64 8.63
CA GLU A 6 11.46 -12.94 8.78
C GLU A 6 11.20 -11.62 9.49
N LYS A 7 11.93 -11.37 10.58
CA LYS A 7 11.89 -10.09 11.30
C LYS A 7 13.15 -9.30 10.97
N ASN A 8 12.97 -8.14 10.34
CA ASN A 8 14.02 -7.18 10.01
C ASN A 8 13.81 -5.89 10.79
N GLY A 9 14.61 -5.67 11.85
CA GLY A 9 14.40 -4.55 12.77
C GLY A 9 13.04 -4.63 13.48
N VAL A 10 12.13 -3.69 13.19
CA VAL A 10 10.75 -3.67 13.71
C VAL A 10 9.73 -4.37 12.81
N PHE A 11 10.12 -4.77 11.60
CA PHE A 11 9.21 -5.27 10.58
C PHE A 11 9.16 -6.80 10.55
N PHE A 12 7.99 -7.36 10.23
CA PHE A 12 7.79 -8.79 10.00
C PHE A 12 7.37 -9.04 8.56
N GLU A 13 7.91 -10.08 7.93
CA GLU A 13 7.58 -10.49 6.57
C GLU A 13 7.34 -11.99 6.51
N LYS A 14 6.18 -12.41 6.00
CA LYS A 14 5.93 -13.84 5.76
C LYS A 14 6.74 -14.31 4.56
N LYS A 15 7.55 -15.35 4.75
CA LYS A 15 8.34 -15.98 3.67
C LYS A 15 7.77 -17.37 3.37
N ASN A 16 7.59 -17.67 2.09
CA ASN A 16 7.17 -19.01 1.65
C ASN A 16 8.32 -20.03 1.74
N THR A 17 9.55 -19.55 1.62
CA THR A 17 10.79 -20.30 1.77
C THR A 17 11.78 -19.43 2.53
N ILE A 18 12.23 -19.92 3.68
CA ILE A 18 13.33 -19.31 4.44
C ILE A 18 14.30 -20.43 4.80
N GLN A 19 15.58 -20.23 4.52
CA GLN A 19 16.61 -21.08 5.10
C GLN A 19 16.90 -20.54 6.50
N VAL A 20 16.89 -21.45 7.48
CA VAL A 20 17.20 -21.14 8.87
C VAL A 20 18.46 -21.90 9.24
N ASP A 21 19.55 -21.16 9.35
CA ASP A 21 20.85 -21.70 9.71
C ASP A 21 20.95 -21.90 11.22
N ARG A 22 21.90 -22.75 11.66
CA ARG A 22 22.10 -23.03 13.09
C ARG A 22 22.44 -21.78 13.90
N GLU A 23 23.09 -20.79 13.28
CA GLU A 23 23.46 -19.54 13.94
C GLU A 23 22.36 -18.48 13.91
N ASP A 24 21.24 -18.73 13.21
CA ASP A 24 20.14 -17.77 13.16
C ASP A 24 19.48 -17.62 14.52
N VAL A 25 19.19 -16.36 14.87
CA VAL A 25 18.39 -16.04 16.04
C VAL A 25 16.92 -16.22 15.67
N ILE A 26 16.21 -17.06 16.40
CA ILE A 26 14.81 -17.38 16.15
C ILE A 26 13.97 -17.29 17.42
N SER A 27 12.65 -17.19 17.23
CA SER A 27 11.66 -17.46 18.27
C SER A 27 10.53 -18.27 17.69
N ILE A 28 9.99 -19.20 18.47
CA ILE A 28 8.91 -20.10 18.04
C ILE A 28 7.70 -19.83 18.90
N PHE A 29 6.56 -19.59 18.26
CA PHE A 29 5.27 -19.42 18.91
C PHE A 29 4.32 -20.50 18.40
N ASP A 30 3.92 -21.38 19.30
CA ASP A 30 2.82 -22.29 19.09
C ASP A 30 1.91 -22.29 20.34
N HIS A 31 0.69 -22.82 20.20
CA HIS A 31 -0.27 -23.01 21.30
C HIS A 31 0.27 -23.88 22.45
N ARG A 32 1.29 -24.72 22.21
CA ARG A 32 1.90 -25.60 23.22
C ARG A 32 3.30 -25.17 23.65
N ILE A 33 4.07 -24.55 22.75
CA ILE A 33 5.48 -24.26 22.97
C ILE A 33 5.76 -22.80 22.63
N ARG A 34 6.32 -22.07 23.59
CA ARG A 34 6.86 -20.73 23.37
C ARG A 34 8.36 -20.77 23.61
N VAL A 35 9.14 -20.84 22.53
CA VAL A 35 10.59 -20.71 22.62
C VAL A 35 10.92 -19.22 22.55
N PRO A 36 11.52 -18.63 23.61
CA PRO A 36 11.96 -17.25 23.58
C PRO A 36 13.06 -17.05 22.53
N ILE A 37 13.42 -15.79 22.28
CA ILE A 37 14.45 -15.44 21.30
C ILE A 37 15.77 -16.14 21.67
N THR A 38 16.25 -17.04 20.83
CA THR A 38 17.49 -17.81 21.03
C THR A 38 18.11 -18.20 19.69
N LYS A 39 19.36 -18.65 19.68
CA LYS A 39 19.97 -19.23 18.47
C LYS A 39 19.29 -20.55 18.13
N ARG A 40 19.12 -20.83 16.83
CA ARG A 40 18.59 -22.09 16.33
C ARG A 40 19.38 -23.29 16.86
N SER A 41 20.71 -23.17 16.98
CA SER A 41 21.61 -24.20 17.52
C SER A 41 21.31 -24.60 18.98
N ASN A 42 20.67 -23.73 19.75
CA ASN A 42 20.29 -24.00 21.15
C ASN A 42 18.97 -24.80 21.26
N ILE A 43 18.25 -25.00 20.16
CA ILE A 43 17.00 -25.75 20.12
C ILE A 43 17.30 -27.17 19.68
N SER A 44 16.80 -28.16 20.43
CA SER A 44 16.99 -29.57 20.08
C SER A 44 16.37 -29.88 18.71
N GLU A 45 16.95 -30.85 18.00
CA GLU A 45 16.46 -31.21 16.67
C GLU A 45 15.01 -31.72 16.73
N GLU A 46 14.65 -32.45 17.78
CA GLU A 46 13.27 -32.91 18.01
C GLU A 46 12.30 -31.73 18.13
N THR A 47 12.61 -30.72 18.97
CA THR A 47 11.75 -29.54 19.12
C THR A 47 11.66 -28.74 17.83
N TRP A 48 12.75 -28.65 17.08
CA TRP A 48 12.75 -27.99 15.78
C TRP A 48 11.89 -28.71 14.74
N GLN A 49 12.06 -30.02 14.59
CA GLN A 49 11.30 -30.82 13.63
C GLN A 49 9.79 -30.79 13.96
N ASN A 50 9.45 -30.84 15.25
CA ASN A 50 8.07 -30.67 15.70
C ASN A 50 7.54 -29.27 15.33
N ALA A 51 8.32 -28.22 15.56
CA ALA A 51 7.92 -26.86 15.22
C ALA A 51 7.73 -26.65 13.71
N ILE A 52 8.63 -27.12 12.85
CA ILE A 52 8.51 -26.91 11.38
C ILE A 52 7.37 -27.72 10.74
N SER A 53 7.07 -28.90 11.31
CA SER A 53 6.02 -29.79 10.80
C SER A 53 4.62 -29.30 11.18
N ASP A 54 4.46 -28.68 12.35
CA ASP A 54 3.20 -28.12 12.83
C ASP A 54 2.75 -26.92 11.98
N ASN A 55 1.52 -26.93 11.46
CA ASN A 55 0.96 -25.81 10.70
C ASN A 55 0.46 -24.64 11.56
N ARG A 56 0.36 -24.83 12.88
CA ARG A 56 -0.01 -23.79 13.84
C ARG A 56 1.20 -23.06 14.41
N ALA A 57 2.39 -23.64 14.27
CA ALA A 57 3.62 -23.02 14.68
C ALA A 57 3.97 -21.80 13.81
N LEU A 58 4.35 -20.72 14.49
CA LEU A 58 4.91 -19.52 13.91
C LEU A 58 6.39 -19.44 14.28
N ILE A 59 7.25 -19.53 13.28
CA ILE A 59 8.70 -19.42 13.46
C ILE A 59 9.14 -18.06 12.96
N VAL A 60 9.65 -17.24 13.87
CA VAL A 60 10.19 -15.91 13.56
C VAL A 60 11.71 -16.01 13.51
N VAL A 61 12.29 -15.71 12.35
CA VAL A 61 13.73 -15.61 12.14
C VAL A 61 14.12 -14.15 12.23
N HIS A 62 14.96 -13.79 13.20
CA HIS A 62 15.42 -12.42 13.43
C HIS A 62 16.65 -12.17 12.57
N ARG A 63 16.45 -11.47 11.45
CA ARG A 63 17.51 -11.03 10.56
C ARG A 63 17.78 -9.56 10.85
N ASN A 64 19.02 -9.21 11.15
CA ASN A 64 19.37 -7.83 11.52
C ASN A 64 19.69 -6.96 10.29
N GLN A 65 18.91 -7.11 9.22
CA GLN A 65 19.06 -6.27 8.03
C GLN A 65 18.23 -5.00 8.20
N ASN A 66 18.85 -3.83 8.02
CA ASN A 66 18.16 -2.53 8.04
C ASN A 66 17.29 -2.28 6.80
N ASN A 67 17.03 -3.32 5.99
CA ASN A 67 16.21 -3.19 4.81
C ASN A 67 14.74 -3.25 5.19
N PRO A 68 13.91 -2.27 4.77
CA PRO A 68 12.47 -2.33 5.02
C PRO A 68 11.88 -3.59 4.39
N CYS A 69 10.94 -4.22 5.08
CA CYS A 69 10.24 -5.40 4.55
C CYS A 69 9.42 -5.02 3.31
N SER A 70 9.01 -6.03 2.53
CA SER A 70 8.19 -5.81 1.32
C SER A 70 6.93 -4.96 1.59
N GLY A 71 6.28 -5.15 2.74
CA GLY A 71 5.12 -4.33 3.15
C GLY A 71 5.44 -2.85 3.41
N ALA A 72 6.59 -2.55 4.02
CA ALA A 72 7.02 -1.18 4.28
C ALA A 72 7.43 -0.47 2.97
N LYS A 73 8.24 -1.14 2.13
CA LYS A 73 8.59 -0.65 0.78
C LYS A 73 7.33 -0.40 -0.06
N PHE A 74 6.35 -1.28 0.08
CA PHE A 74 5.06 -1.16 -0.59
C PHE A 74 4.26 0.06 -0.12
N LEU A 75 4.21 0.33 1.19
CA LEU A 75 3.52 1.49 1.75
C LEU A 75 4.18 2.80 1.28
N ASP A 76 5.50 2.85 1.30
CA ASP A 76 6.27 4.02 0.84
C ASP A 76 5.99 4.29 -0.64
N ALA A 77 6.07 3.28 -1.50
CA ALA A 77 5.76 3.41 -2.92
C ALA A 77 4.30 3.87 -3.16
N THR A 78 3.35 3.38 -2.37
CA THR A 78 1.94 3.79 -2.45
C THR A 78 1.77 5.26 -2.06
N ASN A 79 2.54 5.73 -1.08
CA ASN A 79 2.56 7.13 -0.67
C ASN A 79 3.16 8.03 -1.72
N ASP A 80 4.25 7.60 -2.36
CA ASP A 80 4.91 8.32 -3.46
C ASP A 80 3.98 8.46 -4.67
N ILE A 81 3.32 7.38 -5.08
CA ILE A 81 2.31 7.41 -6.16
C ILE A 81 1.19 8.39 -5.81
N ALA A 82 0.64 8.31 -4.60
CA ALA A 82 -0.44 9.21 -4.16
C ALA A 82 0.02 10.68 -4.07
N HIS A 83 1.29 10.93 -3.77
CA HIS A 83 1.90 12.25 -3.77
C HIS A 83 2.00 12.81 -5.19
N ILE A 84 2.55 12.03 -6.13
CA ILE A 84 2.67 12.40 -7.56
C ILE A 84 1.28 12.71 -8.16
N ILE A 85 0.27 11.89 -7.87
CA ILE A 85 -1.12 12.17 -8.27
C ILE A 85 -1.61 13.51 -7.70
N GLY A 86 -1.25 13.82 -6.46
CA GLY A 86 -1.56 15.13 -5.85
C GLY A 86 -0.89 16.31 -6.57
N MET A 87 0.35 16.15 -7.02
CA MET A 87 1.04 17.16 -7.82
C MET A 87 0.31 17.39 -9.15
N MET A 88 -0.09 16.31 -9.85
CA MET A 88 -0.88 16.41 -11.08
C MET A 88 -2.20 17.15 -10.84
N TYR A 89 -2.91 16.86 -9.75
CA TYR A 89 -4.15 17.56 -9.40
C TYR A 89 -3.94 19.07 -9.29
N ASN A 90 -2.86 19.51 -8.65
CA ASN A 90 -2.56 20.93 -8.50
C ASN A 90 -2.26 21.59 -9.86
N ILE A 91 -1.51 20.91 -10.72
CA ILE A 91 -1.21 21.39 -12.08
C ILE A 91 -2.50 21.55 -12.88
N LEU A 92 -3.31 20.49 -12.96
CA LEU A 92 -4.52 20.48 -13.76
C LEU A 92 -5.59 21.44 -13.22
N LEU A 93 -5.71 21.58 -11.90
CA LEU A 93 -6.59 22.56 -11.26
C LEU A 93 -6.18 24.00 -11.63
N ARG A 94 -4.88 24.31 -11.58
CA ARG A 94 -4.35 25.61 -12.00
C ARG A 94 -4.64 25.89 -13.47
N GLU A 95 -4.40 24.93 -14.36
CA GLU A 95 -4.70 25.05 -15.79
C GLU A 95 -6.20 25.21 -16.08
N TYR A 96 -7.05 24.51 -15.32
CA TYR A 96 -8.50 24.67 -15.43
C TYR A 96 -8.94 26.09 -15.02
N ASN A 97 -8.47 26.55 -13.86
CA ASN A 97 -8.81 27.85 -13.28
C ASN A 97 -8.21 29.04 -14.05
N ARG A 98 -7.21 28.80 -14.90
CA ARG A 98 -6.57 29.84 -15.69
C ARG A 98 -7.59 30.64 -16.52
N ASN A 99 -7.54 31.96 -16.40
CA ASN A 99 -8.44 32.91 -17.06
C ASN A 99 -9.92 32.78 -16.65
N LEU A 100 -10.21 32.18 -15.48
CA LEU A 100 -11.55 32.22 -14.89
C LEU A 100 -11.62 33.29 -13.79
N PRO A 101 -12.74 34.03 -13.66
CA PRO A 101 -13.02 34.84 -12.49
C PRO A 101 -12.95 34.02 -11.20
N VAL A 102 -12.41 34.61 -10.13
CA VAL A 102 -12.23 33.94 -8.82
C VAL A 102 -13.52 33.28 -8.32
N ALA A 103 -14.67 33.93 -8.53
CA ALA A 103 -15.98 33.44 -8.10
C ALA A 103 -16.40 32.09 -8.70
N ILE A 104 -15.79 31.66 -9.80
CA ILE A 104 -16.11 30.39 -10.48
C ILE A 104 -14.91 29.44 -10.56
N GLN A 105 -13.83 29.73 -9.83
CA GLN A 105 -12.68 28.84 -9.72
C GLN A 105 -12.98 27.71 -8.74
N TYR A 106 -12.34 26.56 -8.95
CA TYR A 106 -12.40 25.43 -8.03
C TYR A 106 -11.19 25.44 -7.09
N ASP A 107 -11.40 25.10 -5.83
CA ASP A 107 -10.37 24.97 -4.80
C ASP A 107 -9.74 23.57 -4.74
N SER A 108 -10.40 22.59 -5.37
CA SER A 108 -10.05 21.17 -5.27
C SER A 108 -10.30 20.47 -6.60
N PHE A 109 -9.31 19.73 -7.08
CA PHE A 109 -9.42 18.96 -8.32
C PHE A 109 -10.47 17.84 -8.23
N PRO A 110 -10.57 17.04 -7.15
CA PRO A 110 -11.69 16.13 -6.97
C PRO A 110 -13.08 16.80 -7.05
N ARG A 111 -13.25 18.00 -6.50
CA ARG A 111 -14.53 18.74 -6.61
C ARG A 111 -14.82 19.15 -8.04
N LEU A 112 -13.80 19.63 -8.76
CA LEU A 112 -13.89 19.93 -10.19
C LEU A 112 -14.33 18.71 -11.00
N VAL A 113 -13.71 17.55 -10.77
CA VAL A 113 -14.06 16.30 -11.46
C VAL A 113 -15.49 15.86 -11.13
N SER A 114 -15.90 15.89 -9.85
CA SER A 114 -17.28 15.60 -9.46
C SER A 114 -18.28 16.51 -10.17
N ARG A 115 -17.97 17.80 -10.30
CA ARG A 115 -18.84 18.75 -10.99
C ARG A 115 -18.85 18.53 -12.51
N SER A 116 -17.75 18.09 -13.10
CA SER A 116 -17.68 17.72 -14.52
C SER A 116 -18.58 16.53 -14.90
N ASN A 117 -18.97 15.70 -13.94
CA ASN A 117 -19.90 14.59 -14.19
C ASN A 117 -21.35 15.05 -14.39
N VAL A 118 -21.68 16.28 -13.96
CA VAL A 118 -23.05 16.81 -14.03
C VAL A 118 -23.17 18.09 -14.86
N ASP A 119 -22.06 18.80 -15.09
CA ASP A 119 -22.02 20.01 -15.90
C ASP A 119 -21.18 19.81 -17.17
N SER A 120 -21.83 19.81 -18.33
CA SER A 120 -21.19 19.56 -19.63
C SER A 120 -20.20 20.65 -20.02
N PHE A 121 -20.41 21.90 -19.58
CA PHE A 121 -19.47 22.98 -19.82
C PHE A 121 -18.16 22.75 -19.05
N THR A 122 -18.24 22.49 -17.75
CA THR A 122 -17.10 22.12 -16.90
C THR A 122 -16.39 20.89 -17.47
N ARG A 123 -17.14 19.88 -17.91
CA ARG A 123 -16.60 18.67 -18.54
C ARG A 123 -15.79 18.98 -19.79
N ASN A 124 -16.39 19.65 -20.76
CA ASN A 124 -15.74 19.97 -22.04
C ASN A 124 -14.49 20.82 -21.82
N ARG A 125 -14.54 21.76 -20.87
CA ARG A 125 -13.36 22.57 -20.52
C ARG A 125 -12.26 21.70 -19.90
N LEU A 126 -12.60 20.84 -18.94
CA LEU A 126 -11.64 19.94 -18.30
C LEU A 126 -11.00 19.01 -19.33
N GLU A 127 -11.80 18.34 -20.17
CA GLU A 127 -11.32 17.43 -21.22
C GLU A 127 -10.31 18.11 -22.16
N ARG A 128 -10.57 19.34 -22.58
CA ARG A 128 -9.60 20.11 -23.40
C ARG A 128 -8.30 20.41 -22.67
N ARG A 129 -8.34 20.65 -21.36
CA ARG A 129 -7.13 20.96 -20.56
C ARG A 129 -6.26 19.73 -20.34
N ILE A 130 -6.88 18.56 -20.17
CA ILE A 130 -6.16 17.31 -19.89
C ILE A 130 -5.65 16.62 -21.17
N ALA A 131 -6.33 16.84 -22.31
CA ALA A 131 -5.94 16.26 -23.60
C ALA A 131 -4.52 16.64 -24.05
N VAL A 132 -4.01 17.81 -23.66
CA VAL A 132 -2.63 18.26 -23.96
C VAL A 132 -1.57 17.32 -23.37
N TYR A 133 -1.93 16.57 -22.33
CA TYR A 133 -1.07 15.58 -21.66
C TYR A 133 -1.38 14.15 -22.11
N GLY A 134 -2.25 13.95 -23.12
CA GLY A 134 -2.75 12.61 -23.50
C GLY A 134 -3.66 11.98 -22.45
N ILE A 135 -4.12 12.75 -21.46
CA ILE A 135 -4.95 12.27 -20.36
C ILE A 135 -6.42 12.33 -20.78
N GLU A 136 -7.17 11.28 -20.45
CA GLU A 136 -8.62 11.20 -20.61
C GLU A 136 -9.31 11.14 -19.25
N MET A 137 -10.62 11.41 -19.21
CA MET A 137 -11.41 11.33 -17.96
C MET A 137 -11.35 9.95 -17.30
N ARG A 138 -11.22 8.87 -18.08
CA ARG A 138 -11.04 7.51 -17.54
C ARG A 138 -9.74 7.37 -16.73
N HIS A 139 -8.65 7.99 -17.20
CA HIS A 139 -7.37 7.98 -16.49
C HIS A 139 -7.48 8.72 -15.16
N ILE A 140 -8.12 9.90 -15.17
CA ILE A 140 -8.36 10.69 -13.95
C ILE A 140 -9.17 9.90 -12.92
N ASN A 141 -10.24 9.23 -13.37
CA ASN A 141 -11.08 8.44 -12.48
C ASN A 141 -10.30 7.31 -11.81
N LEU A 142 -9.42 6.62 -12.54
CA LEU A 142 -8.55 5.58 -11.98
C LEU A 142 -7.61 6.13 -10.90
N LEU A 143 -6.99 7.29 -11.14
CA LEU A 143 -6.09 7.94 -10.18
C LEU A 143 -6.83 8.46 -8.94
N ILE A 144 -8.06 8.97 -9.10
CA ILE A 144 -8.93 9.37 -7.97
C ILE A 144 -9.32 8.16 -7.13
N ILE A 145 -9.75 7.07 -7.76
CA ILE A 145 -10.12 5.84 -7.06
C ILE A 145 -8.94 5.32 -6.24
N PHE A 146 -7.75 5.28 -6.83
CA PHE A 146 -6.52 4.88 -6.13
C PHE A 146 -6.24 5.77 -4.92
N LYS A 147 -6.21 7.10 -5.11
CA LYS A 147 -5.90 8.04 -4.02
C LYS A 147 -6.94 7.99 -2.90
N ASN A 148 -8.22 7.81 -3.23
CA ASN A 148 -9.28 7.64 -2.25
C ASN A 148 -9.14 6.33 -1.47
N ALA A 149 -8.87 5.22 -2.15
CA ALA A 149 -8.63 3.92 -1.51
C ALA A 149 -7.43 3.99 -0.55
N ARG A 150 -6.32 4.58 -1.00
CA ARG A 150 -5.13 4.83 -0.17
C ARG A 150 -5.44 5.73 1.03
N ASN A 151 -6.15 6.85 0.83
CA ASN A 151 -6.49 7.76 1.93
C ASN A 151 -7.42 7.08 2.95
N ALA A 152 -8.40 6.30 2.50
CA ALA A 152 -9.24 5.49 3.38
C ALA A 152 -8.40 4.48 4.17
N GLN A 153 -7.33 3.93 3.58
CA GLN A 153 -6.41 3.03 4.28
C GLN A 153 -5.55 3.76 5.32
N VAL A 154 -4.96 4.92 5.00
CA VAL A 154 -4.11 5.67 5.95
C VAL A 154 -4.92 6.24 7.11
N HIS A 155 -6.20 6.55 6.88
CA HIS A 155 -7.12 7.05 7.90
C HIS A 155 -8.05 5.97 8.49
N ARG A 156 -7.85 4.69 8.15
CA ARG A 156 -8.63 3.58 8.73
C ARG A 156 -8.24 3.41 10.21
N GLU A 157 -9.22 3.39 11.09
CA GLU A 157 -9.03 3.19 12.53
C GLU A 157 -8.35 1.86 12.87
N CYS A 158 -8.38 0.85 11.99
CA CYS A 158 -7.74 -0.45 12.23
C CYS A 158 -6.21 -0.41 12.28
N TRP A 159 -5.59 0.70 11.87
CA TRP A 159 -4.16 0.98 12.04
C TRP A 159 -3.81 1.71 13.33
N ASN A 160 -4.82 2.20 14.07
CA ASN A 160 -4.63 2.45 15.48
C ASN A 160 -4.47 1.08 16.13
N PHE A 161 -3.27 0.77 16.63
CA PHE A 161 -3.00 -0.42 17.44
C PHE A 161 -3.83 -0.34 18.73
N ASN A 162 -5.11 -0.66 18.62
CA ASN A 162 -6.04 -0.77 19.73
C ASN A 162 -6.25 -2.27 19.95
N LEU A 163 -5.86 -2.75 21.13
CA LEU A 163 -5.88 -4.19 21.51
C LEU A 163 -7.28 -4.82 21.45
N ASN A 164 -8.33 -4.01 21.28
CA ASN A 164 -9.72 -4.43 21.21
C ASN A 164 -10.25 -4.71 19.79
N VAL A 165 -9.44 -4.51 18.74
CA VAL A 165 -9.85 -4.82 17.35
C VAL A 165 -9.61 -6.30 17.05
N SER A 166 -10.65 -6.99 16.56
CA SER A 166 -10.59 -8.40 16.16
C SER A 166 -9.47 -8.66 15.14
N ARG A 167 -8.61 -9.66 15.41
CA ARG A 167 -7.56 -10.14 14.49
C ARG A 167 -8.11 -10.58 13.13
N LEU A 168 -9.37 -11.02 13.07
CA LEU A 168 -10.02 -11.46 11.83
C LEU A 168 -10.34 -10.28 10.91
N ASN A 169 -10.74 -9.14 11.48
CA ASN A 169 -10.96 -7.90 10.73
C ASN A 169 -9.63 -7.36 10.18
N GLN A 170 -8.57 -7.40 10.98
CA GLN A 170 -7.21 -7.01 10.56
C GLN A 170 -6.69 -7.88 9.40
N GLN A 171 -7.02 -9.19 9.40
CA GLN A 171 -6.62 -10.12 8.35
C GLN A 171 -7.42 -9.89 7.05
N GLN A 172 -8.71 -9.60 7.15
CA GLN A 172 -9.56 -9.22 6.01
C GLN A 172 -9.11 -7.89 5.39
N ASP A 173 -8.77 -6.91 6.23
CA ASP A 173 -8.24 -5.60 5.83
C ASP A 173 -6.90 -5.74 5.09
N ALA A 174 -6.01 -6.61 5.56
CA ALA A 174 -4.73 -6.90 4.90
C ALA A 174 -4.90 -7.62 3.55
N LEU A 175 -5.93 -8.45 3.41
CA LEU A 175 -6.30 -9.06 2.14
C LEU A 175 -6.93 -8.01 1.18
N GLU A 176 -7.76 -7.11 1.68
CA GLU A 176 -8.24 -5.96 0.90
C GLU A 176 -7.09 -5.07 0.41
N MET A 177 -6.05 -4.85 1.23
CA MET A 177 -4.83 -4.16 0.81
C MET A 177 -4.20 -4.87 -0.39
N LEU A 178 -3.97 -6.18 -0.30
CA LEU A 178 -3.41 -6.99 -1.40
C LEU A 178 -4.25 -6.91 -2.70
N HIS A 179 -5.58 -6.78 -2.58
CA HIS A 179 -6.48 -6.64 -3.72
C HIS A 179 -6.54 -5.21 -4.29
N THR A 180 -6.38 -4.19 -3.46
CA THR A 180 -6.25 -2.79 -3.90
C THR A 180 -5.03 -2.59 -4.81
N ILE A 181 -4.07 -3.53 -4.77
CA ILE A 181 -2.74 -3.43 -5.35
C ILE A 181 -2.60 -4.15 -6.69
N ARG A 182 -3.57 -4.98 -7.11
CA ARG A 182 -3.61 -5.46 -8.50
C ARG A 182 -4.04 -4.30 -9.41
N GLN A 183 -3.12 -3.36 -9.61
CA GLN A 183 -3.31 -2.27 -10.55
C GLN A 183 -3.41 -2.87 -11.94
N SER A 184 -4.53 -2.57 -12.60
CA SER A 184 -4.75 -3.03 -13.96
C SER A 184 -3.72 -2.39 -14.89
N ARG A 185 -3.49 -2.99 -16.05
CA ARG A 185 -2.68 -2.38 -17.12
C ARG A 185 -3.12 -0.93 -17.42
N ALA A 186 -4.43 -0.66 -17.33
CA ALA A 186 -5.00 0.66 -17.53
C ALA A 186 -4.62 1.68 -16.43
N PHE A 187 -4.38 1.24 -15.19
CA PHE A 187 -3.82 2.12 -14.16
C PHE A 187 -2.35 2.44 -14.43
N GLY A 188 -1.56 1.45 -14.86
CA GLY A 188 -0.16 1.67 -15.24
C GLY A 188 -0.03 2.77 -16.31
N GLU A 189 -0.83 2.69 -17.35
CA GLU A 189 -0.93 3.71 -18.41
C GLU A 189 -1.37 5.08 -17.84
N ALA A 190 -2.42 5.11 -17.01
CA ALA A 190 -2.88 6.35 -16.39
C ALA A 190 -1.79 7.01 -15.50
N PHE A 191 -1.01 6.21 -14.78
CA PHE A 191 0.06 6.71 -13.92
C PHE A 191 1.26 7.19 -14.72
N GLU A 192 1.62 6.53 -15.81
CA GLU A 192 2.66 7.01 -16.74
C GLU A 192 2.31 8.40 -17.28
N LEU A 193 1.08 8.60 -17.76
CA LEU A 193 0.59 9.90 -18.21
C LEU A 193 0.56 10.96 -17.09
N CYS A 194 0.23 10.54 -15.86
CA CYS A 194 0.32 11.40 -14.67
C CYS A 194 1.76 11.87 -14.43
N THR A 195 2.74 10.96 -14.46
CA THR A 195 4.16 11.32 -14.27
C THR A 195 4.65 12.25 -15.38
N PHE A 196 4.24 12.01 -16.62
CA PHE A 196 4.55 12.89 -17.74
C PHE A 196 3.94 14.29 -17.54
N CYS A 197 2.73 14.41 -17.01
CA CYS A 197 2.12 15.71 -16.69
C CYS A 197 2.90 16.46 -15.60
N VAL A 198 3.44 15.75 -14.61
CA VAL A 198 4.14 16.34 -13.46
C VAL A 198 5.58 16.76 -13.76
N TYR A 199 6.31 15.97 -14.54
CA TYR A 199 7.76 16.11 -14.73
C TYR A 199 8.16 16.62 -16.13
N ARG A 200 7.22 17.15 -16.91
CA ARG A 200 7.50 17.79 -18.21
C ARG A 200 8.13 19.16 -18.08
#